data_AF-A0A524E2Q9-F1
#
_entry.id   AF-A0A524E2Q9-F1
#
_cell.length_a   1.000
_cell.length_b   1.000
_cell.length_c   1.000
_cell.angle_alpha   90.00
_cell.angle_beta   90.00
_cell.angle_gamma   90.00
#
_symmetry.space_group_name_H-M   'P 1'
#
loop_
_entity.id
_entity.type
_entity.pdbx_description
1 polymer ?
#
loop_
_entity_poly.entity_id
_entity_poly.type
_entity_poly.pdbx_seq_one_letter_code
_entity_poly.pdbx_strand_id
1 'polypeptide(L)'
;MVLGQEEKQADCSIKIIRGCPCYKVFGDEKLCVNDDRVLEIDAIELDPALFAFHRDKESMKEEKAAEDNVCYTSIYINYPDNRVYCISQGWKIRIHNRDVLGADLQDALQFLSTKDLTASAEICSECLYKFLLTLSDQFADTMTRKEKTDEVKRYVDKFSLMIAVKHSQMDSMMKPIGTEDEIDKGVDHFQFLREYLVQLIEQQETWGELMREFPAEEDKWLREIVEKRVLLARLEYQFYSQTLQLRDINDFNLLIKNLQYILKTSNEILTINEVIHDQIRSDKFKEKAKDDKRLKALESYSEKARTVEHNFGNILQILSRL
;
A
#
# COMPACT_ATOMS: atom_id res chain seq x y z
N MET A 1 -17.57 36.90 -11.39
CA MET A 1 -18.10 36.29 -10.15
C MET A 1 -18.06 34.79 -10.36
N VAL A 2 -17.06 34.14 -9.77
CA VAL A 2 -16.87 32.69 -9.82
C VAL A 2 -17.61 32.13 -8.60
N LEU A 3 -18.73 31.46 -8.83
CA LEU A 3 -19.34 30.53 -7.88
C LEU A 3 -18.68 29.18 -8.23
N GLY A 4 -17.89 28.53 -7.38
CA GLY A 4 -18.02 28.41 -5.94
C GLY A 4 -19.02 27.30 -5.62
N GLN A 5 -18.77 26.07 -6.10
CA GLN A 5 -19.46 24.86 -5.66
C GLN A 5 -18.42 23.76 -5.46
N GLU A 6 -17.74 23.84 -4.31
CA GLU A 6 -17.36 22.63 -3.58
C GLU A 6 -18.67 22.01 -3.09
N GLU A 7 -19.17 21.01 -3.82
CA GLU A 7 -20.22 20.15 -3.30
C GLU A 7 -19.67 19.43 -2.07
N LYS A 8 -20.14 19.87 -0.90
CA LYS A 8 -20.08 19.14 0.35
C LYS A 8 -20.49 17.69 0.08
N GLN A 9 -19.51 16.80 0.15
CA GLN A 9 -19.69 15.35 0.17
C GLN A 9 -20.74 15.05 1.26
N ALA A 10 -21.94 14.66 0.82
CA ALA A 10 -22.98 14.20 1.73
C ALA A 10 -22.43 13.01 2.52
N ASP A 11 -22.68 13.01 3.83
CA ASP A 11 -22.23 12.01 4.80
C ASP A 11 -22.78 10.62 4.41
N CYS A 12 -22.05 9.91 3.55
CA CYS A 12 -22.48 8.63 3.02
C CYS A 12 -22.15 7.57 4.07
N SER A 13 -23.19 7.02 4.71
CA SER A 13 -23.02 6.06 5.81
C SER A 13 -22.54 4.66 5.36
N ILE A 14 -22.35 4.49 4.05
CA ILE A 14 -21.83 3.26 3.45
C ILE A 14 -20.71 3.55 2.46
N LYS A 15 -19.75 2.62 2.34
CA LYS A 15 -18.69 2.63 1.32
C LYS A 15 -18.72 1.32 0.53
N ILE A 16 -18.76 1.43 -0.79
CA ILE A 16 -18.83 0.29 -1.71
C ILE A 16 -17.42 -0.05 -2.20
N ILE A 17 -17.17 -1.35 -2.34
CA ILE A 17 -15.84 -1.91 -2.58
C ILE A 17 -15.94 -2.97 -3.67
N ARG A 18 -15.01 -2.89 -4.62
CA ARG A 18 -14.76 -3.96 -5.60
C ARG A 18 -13.94 -5.07 -4.94
N GLY A 19 -14.38 -6.32 -5.12
CA GLY A 19 -13.76 -7.50 -4.53
C GLY A 19 -14.44 -7.92 -3.22
N CYS A 20 -14.43 -9.23 -2.96
CA CYS A 20 -15.00 -9.84 -1.76
C CYS A 20 -14.03 -10.89 -1.20
N PRO A 21 -13.62 -10.84 0.08
CA PRO A 21 -12.67 -11.83 0.63
C PRO A 21 -13.20 -13.28 0.59
N CYS A 22 -14.52 -13.46 0.49
CA CYS A 22 -15.16 -14.76 0.33
C CYS A 22 -15.17 -15.29 -1.10
N TYR A 23 -14.87 -14.47 -2.11
CA TYR A 23 -14.82 -14.90 -3.51
C TYR A 23 -13.51 -15.67 -3.78
N LYS A 24 -13.62 -16.88 -4.33
CA LYS A 24 -12.49 -17.77 -4.67
C LYS A 24 -12.66 -18.33 -6.08
N VAL A 25 -11.55 -18.49 -6.78
CA VAL A 25 -11.49 -19.11 -8.10
C VAL A 25 -10.59 -20.34 -8.02
N PHE A 26 -11.09 -21.48 -8.48
CA PHE A 26 -10.38 -22.76 -8.50
C PHE A 26 -10.46 -23.35 -9.91
N GLY A 27 -9.50 -23.01 -10.77
CA GLY A 27 -9.57 -23.38 -12.18
C GLY A 27 -10.75 -22.66 -12.84
N ASP A 28 -11.71 -23.41 -13.37
CA ASP A 28 -12.91 -22.87 -14.01
C ASP A 28 -14.06 -22.62 -13.01
N GLU A 29 -13.94 -23.12 -11.77
CA GLU A 29 -15.00 -23.01 -10.75
C GLU A 29 -14.87 -21.70 -9.95
N LYS A 30 -16.02 -21.05 -9.72
CA LYS A 30 -16.12 -19.82 -8.93
C LYS A 30 -16.95 -20.07 -7.68
N LEU A 31 -16.35 -19.85 -6.53
CA LEU A 31 -16.93 -20.19 -5.23
C LEU A 31 -17.05 -18.98 -4.30
N CYS A 32 -18.14 -18.91 -3.56
CA CYS A 32 -18.30 -18.05 -2.39
C CYS A 32 -18.08 -18.89 -1.14
N VAL A 33 -17.04 -18.56 -0.37
CA VAL A 33 -16.68 -19.18 0.90
C VAL A 33 -16.95 -18.18 2.03
N ASN A 34 -18.21 -18.08 2.43
CA ASN A 34 -18.64 -17.19 3.51
C ASN A 34 -19.06 -18.02 4.72
N ASP A 35 -18.41 -17.78 5.87
CA ASP A 35 -18.68 -18.48 7.12
C ASP A 35 -18.57 -20.02 7.03
N ASP A 36 -17.51 -20.50 6.38
CA ASP A 36 -17.25 -21.93 6.10
C ASP A 36 -18.34 -22.61 5.23
N ARG A 37 -19.30 -21.85 4.69
CA ARG A 37 -20.24 -22.32 3.67
C ARG A 37 -19.64 -22.09 2.30
N VAL A 38 -19.64 -23.13 1.47
CA VAL A 38 -19.18 -23.09 0.10
C VAL A 38 -20.39 -23.11 -0.83
N LEU A 39 -20.49 -22.10 -1.69
CA LEU A 39 -21.53 -21.98 -2.70
C LEU A 39 -20.86 -21.76 -4.05
N GLU A 40 -21.26 -22.53 -5.05
CA GLU A 40 -20.91 -22.24 -6.44
C GLU A 40 -21.70 -21.01 -6.90
N ILE A 41 -21.01 -20.10 -7.57
CA ILE A 41 -21.57 -18.80 -7.92
C ILE A 41 -21.29 -18.41 -9.36
N ASP A 42 -22.28 -17.75 -9.97
CA ASP A 42 -22.15 -17.07 -11.23
C ASP A 42 -21.69 -15.64 -10.98
N ALA A 43 -20.38 -15.43 -11.12
CA ALA A 43 -19.77 -14.12 -10.90
C ALA A 43 -19.99 -13.19 -12.10
N ILE A 44 -20.65 -12.07 -11.86
CA ILE A 44 -20.81 -10.96 -12.78
C ILE A 44 -19.97 -9.80 -12.26
N GLU A 45 -18.92 -9.43 -13.00
CA GLU A 45 -18.12 -8.26 -12.63
C GLU A 45 -18.89 -6.99 -12.98
N LEU A 46 -19.26 -6.23 -11.95
CA LEU A 46 -19.93 -4.94 -12.05
C LEU A 46 -19.02 -3.83 -11.49
N ASP A 47 -19.13 -2.64 -12.07
CA ASP A 47 -18.48 -1.45 -11.52
C ASP A 47 -19.19 -1.04 -10.21
N PRO A 48 -18.47 -0.90 -9.08
CA PRO A 48 -19.03 -0.39 -7.83
C PRO A 48 -19.83 0.91 -7.95
N ALA A 49 -19.51 1.76 -8.94
CA ALA A 49 -20.21 3.01 -9.20
C ALA A 49 -21.71 2.78 -9.51
N LEU A 50 -22.07 1.59 -10.02
CA LEU A 50 -23.47 1.22 -10.25
C LEU A 50 -24.30 1.19 -8.97
N PHE A 51 -23.68 1.04 -7.80
CA PHE A 51 -24.38 1.01 -6.51
C PHE A 51 -24.24 2.32 -5.71
N ALA A 52 -23.56 3.33 -6.27
CA ALA A 52 -23.16 4.53 -5.53
C ALA A 52 -24.33 5.45 -5.12
N PHE A 53 -25.55 5.19 -5.59
CA PHE A 53 -26.74 5.96 -5.21
C PHE A 53 -27.33 5.53 -3.86
N HIS A 54 -26.93 4.37 -3.32
CA HIS A 54 -27.34 3.92 -2.00
C HIS A 54 -26.57 4.65 -0.90
N ARG A 55 -27.27 5.02 0.18
CA ARG A 55 -26.71 5.79 1.30
C ARG A 55 -26.72 5.04 2.61
N ASP A 56 -27.48 3.96 2.70
CA ASP A 56 -27.67 3.16 3.90
C ASP A 56 -27.92 1.68 3.59
N LYS A 57 -27.83 0.85 4.62
CA LYS A 57 -28.03 -0.60 4.55
C LYS A 57 -29.42 -1.02 4.04
N GLU A 58 -30.46 -0.25 4.29
CA GLU A 58 -31.82 -0.63 3.89
C GLU A 58 -32.00 -0.43 2.39
N SER A 59 -31.53 0.69 1.85
CA SER A 59 -31.50 0.94 0.41
C SER A 59 -30.69 -0.11 -0.35
N MET A 60 -29.59 -0.61 0.23
CA MET A 60 -28.79 -1.69 -0.37
C MET A 60 -29.51 -3.03 -0.48
N LYS A 61 -30.62 -3.25 0.24
CA LYS A 61 -31.39 -4.50 0.13
C LYS A 61 -32.14 -4.62 -1.20
N GLU A 62 -32.37 -3.50 -1.88
CA GLU A 62 -33.04 -3.46 -3.19
C GLU A 62 -32.19 -4.07 -4.30
N GLU A 63 -30.86 -4.08 -4.12
CA GLU A 63 -29.88 -4.64 -5.07
C GLU A 63 -29.61 -6.13 -4.88
N LYS A 64 -30.37 -6.81 -4.01
CA LYS A 64 -30.20 -8.25 -3.85
C LYS A 64 -30.58 -8.98 -5.12
N ALA A 65 -29.73 -9.90 -5.55
CA ALA A 65 -30.04 -10.78 -6.65
C ALA A 65 -31.25 -11.66 -6.28
N ALA A 66 -32.10 -11.93 -7.28
CA ALA A 66 -33.23 -12.84 -7.10
C ALA A 66 -32.79 -14.31 -6.96
N GLU A 67 -31.60 -14.64 -7.49
CA GLU A 67 -31.03 -15.98 -7.47
C GLU A 67 -29.87 -16.06 -6.47
N ASP A 68 -29.82 -17.16 -5.70
CA ASP A 68 -28.88 -17.35 -4.59
C ASP A 68 -27.42 -17.60 -5.04
N ASN A 69 -27.20 -17.94 -6.31
CA ASN A 69 -25.90 -18.19 -6.93
C ASN A 69 -25.28 -16.95 -7.61
N VAL A 70 -26.00 -15.84 -7.76
CA VAL A 70 -25.45 -14.65 -8.43
C VAL A 70 -24.53 -13.87 -7.48
N CYS A 71 -23.35 -13.50 -7.98
CA CYS A 71 -22.36 -12.72 -7.24
C CYS A 71 -21.84 -11.54 -8.08
N TYR A 72 -22.01 -10.32 -7.59
CA TYR A 72 -21.53 -9.07 -8.20
C TYR A 72 -20.08 -8.76 -7.87
N THR A 73 -19.41 -9.66 -7.14
CA THR A 73 -18.03 -9.53 -6.67
C THR A 73 -17.77 -8.22 -5.91
N SER A 74 -18.81 -7.67 -5.28
CA SER A 74 -18.78 -6.36 -4.62
C SER A 74 -19.43 -6.44 -3.24
N ILE A 75 -18.85 -5.69 -2.30
CA ILE A 75 -19.28 -5.62 -0.90
C ILE A 75 -19.44 -4.16 -0.49
N TYR A 76 -20.14 -3.92 0.61
CA TYR A 76 -20.21 -2.60 1.22
C TYR A 76 -19.88 -2.65 2.71
N ILE A 77 -19.22 -1.60 3.17
CA ILE A 77 -19.03 -1.30 4.59
C ILE A 77 -20.21 -0.45 5.04
N ASN A 78 -20.85 -0.87 6.11
CA ASN A 78 -21.83 -0.06 6.81
C ASN A 78 -21.18 0.58 8.03
N TYR A 79 -20.84 1.87 7.93
CA TYR A 79 -20.15 2.58 9.01
C TYR A 79 -20.93 2.60 10.34
N PRO A 80 -22.27 2.73 10.37
CA PRO A 80 -23.03 2.75 11.62
C PRO A 80 -22.88 1.50 12.50
N ASP A 81 -22.69 0.30 11.91
CA ASP A 81 -22.50 -0.94 12.68
C ASP A 81 -21.10 -1.54 12.55
N ASN A 82 -20.21 -0.88 11.80
CA ASN A 82 -18.86 -1.31 11.48
C ASN A 82 -18.79 -2.73 10.91
N ARG A 83 -19.77 -3.15 10.10
CA ARG A 83 -19.80 -4.49 9.49
C ARG A 83 -19.78 -4.42 7.97
N VAL A 84 -19.30 -5.52 7.40
CA VAL A 84 -19.20 -5.72 5.96
C VAL A 84 -20.32 -6.64 5.47
N TYR A 85 -20.91 -6.30 4.34
CA TYR A 85 -22.03 -7.03 3.76
C TYR A 85 -21.80 -7.29 2.26
N CYS A 86 -22.24 -8.46 1.80
CA CYS A 86 -22.34 -8.81 0.39
C CYS A 86 -23.45 -7.99 -0.26
N ILE A 87 -23.21 -7.36 -1.41
CA ILE A 87 -24.27 -6.64 -2.14
C ILE A 87 -25.29 -7.62 -2.70
N SER A 88 -24.83 -8.67 -3.40
CA SER A 88 -25.70 -9.62 -4.12
C SER A 88 -26.68 -10.36 -3.23
N GLN A 89 -26.26 -10.70 -2.00
CA GLN A 89 -27.07 -11.54 -1.10
C GLN A 89 -27.53 -10.76 0.15
N GLY A 90 -26.92 -9.59 0.44
CA GLY A 90 -27.10 -8.85 1.69
C GLY A 90 -26.64 -9.62 2.93
N TRP A 91 -25.86 -10.70 2.75
CA TRP A 91 -25.30 -11.45 3.86
C TRP A 91 -24.18 -10.68 4.53
N LYS A 92 -24.08 -10.82 5.84
CA LYS A 92 -22.91 -10.35 6.57
C LYS A 92 -21.71 -11.21 6.18
N ILE A 93 -20.59 -10.57 5.90
CA ILE A 93 -19.35 -11.26 5.58
C ILE A 93 -18.72 -11.77 6.87
N ARG A 94 -18.45 -13.07 6.92
CA ARG A 94 -17.84 -13.75 8.05
C ARG A 94 -16.78 -14.73 7.55
N ILE A 95 -15.70 -14.85 8.31
CA ILE A 95 -14.64 -15.83 8.08
C ILE A 95 -14.50 -16.61 9.38
N HIS A 96 -14.54 -17.94 9.32
CA HIS A 96 -14.41 -18.81 10.50
C HIS A 96 -15.30 -18.40 11.70
N ASN A 97 -16.58 -18.13 11.45
CA ASN A 97 -17.56 -17.70 12.47
C ASN A 97 -17.26 -16.36 13.15
N ARG A 98 -16.39 -15.52 12.56
CA ARG A 98 -16.10 -14.16 13.03
C ARG A 98 -16.49 -13.15 11.95
N ASP A 99 -17.15 -12.07 12.37
CA ASP A 99 -17.68 -11.03 11.46
C ASP A 99 -16.56 -10.13 10.96
N VAL A 100 -16.39 -9.95 9.65
CA VAL A 100 -15.38 -9.01 9.14
C VAL A 100 -15.79 -7.57 9.49
N LEU A 101 -14.90 -6.85 10.19
CA LEU A 101 -15.11 -5.45 10.57
C LEU A 101 -14.81 -4.50 9.40
N GLY A 102 -15.58 -3.41 9.32
CA GLY A 102 -15.40 -2.37 8.31
C GLY A 102 -14.04 -1.68 8.41
N ALA A 103 -13.56 -1.43 9.63
CA ALA A 103 -12.23 -0.87 9.89
C ALA A 103 -11.11 -1.74 9.30
N ASP A 104 -11.10 -3.04 9.60
CA ASP A 104 -10.10 -4.00 9.10
C ASP A 104 -10.10 -4.07 7.57
N LEU A 105 -11.28 -4.01 6.95
CA LEU A 105 -11.41 -4.01 5.51
C LEU A 105 -10.94 -2.70 4.87
N GLN A 106 -11.14 -1.55 5.53
CA GLN A 106 -10.59 -0.26 5.05
C GLN A 106 -9.07 -0.24 5.08
N ASP A 107 -8.48 -0.76 6.16
CA ASP A 107 -7.03 -0.87 6.28
C ASP A 107 -6.48 -1.78 5.15
N ALA A 108 -7.16 -2.92 4.90
CA ALA A 108 -6.82 -3.82 3.81
C ALA A 108 -6.89 -3.13 2.43
N LEU A 109 -7.91 -2.30 2.20
CA LEU A 109 -8.07 -1.60 0.92
C LEU A 109 -7.08 -0.47 0.72
N GLN A 110 -6.78 0.30 1.75
CA GLN A 110 -5.78 1.36 1.67
C GLN A 110 -4.42 0.75 1.30
N PHE A 111 -4.11 -0.42 1.85
CA PHE A 111 -2.93 -1.18 1.47
C PHE A 111 -2.95 -1.62 -0.01
N LEU A 112 -4.05 -2.24 -0.45
CA LEU A 112 -4.17 -2.75 -1.83
C LEU A 112 -4.29 -1.65 -2.89
N SER A 113 -4.64 -0.42 -2.51
CA SER A 113 -4.71 0.73 -3.42
C SER A 113 -3.33 1.13 -4.01
N THR A 114 -2.25 0.52 -3.54
CA THR A 114 -0.93 0.59 -4.21
C THR A 114 -0.89 -0.18 -5.54
N LYS A 115 -1.77 -1.17 -5.73
CA LYS A 115 -2.04 -1.83 -7.02
C LYS A 115 -3.03 -0.98 -7.82
N ASP A 116 -2.85 -0.99 -9.14
CA ASP A 116 -3.70 -0.26 -10.10
C ASP A 116 -5.20 -0.42 -9.78
N LEU A 117 -5.92 0.71 -9.74
CA LEU A 117 -7.38 0.80 -9.54
C LEU A 117 -8.19 0.03 -10.61
N THR A 118 -7.51 -0.50 -11.63
CA THR A 118 -8.05 -1.31 -12.74
C THR A 118 -7.95 -2.83 -12.50
N ALA A 119 -7.34 -3.28 -11.40
CA ALA A 119 -7.19 -4.71 -11.09
C ALA A 119 -8.54 -5.46 -11.06
N SER A 120 -8.54 -6.73 -11.50
CA SER A 120 -9.74 -7.57 -11.52
C SER A 120 -10.26 -7.86 -10.11
N ALA A 121 -11.57 -8.08 -9.99
CA ALA A 121 -12.20 -8.34 -8.68
C ALA A 121 -11.63 -9.62 -8.02
N GLU A 122 -11.16 -10.58 -8.81
CA GLU A 122 -10.48 -11.80 -8.38
C GLU A 122 -9.17 -11.53 -7.63
N ILE A 123 -8.28 -10.71 -8.22
CA ILE A 123 -6.97 -10.39 -7.62
C ILE A 123 -7.15 -9.61 -6.31
N CYS A 124 -8.13 -8.70 -6.27
CA CYS A 124 -8.47 -7.96 -5.05
C CYS A 124 -9.03 -8.88 -3.96
N SER A 125 -9.87 -9.86 -4.32
CA SER A 125 -10.54 -10.77 -3.38
C SER A 125 -9.57 -11.68 -2.63
N GLU A 126 -8.58 -12.25 -3.32
CA GLU A 126 -7.57 -13.10 -2.68
C GLU A 126 -6.66 -12.31 -1.73
N CYS A 127 -6.22 -11.12 -2.17
CA CYS A 127 -5.37 -10.27 -1.37
C CYS A 127 -6.08 -9.75 -0.10
N LEU A 128 -7.36 -9.37 -0.21
CA LEU A 128 -8.18 -8.97 0.93
C LEU A 128 -8.30 -10.10 1.97
N TYR A 129 -8.56 -11.33 1.53
CA TYR A 129 -8.67 -12.48 2.42
C TYR A 129 -7.37 -12.76 3.19
N LYS A 130 -6.23 -12.78 2.49
CA LYS A 130 -4.91 -13.01 3.12
C LYS A 130 -4.55 -11.91 4.12
N PHE A 131 -4.84 -10.65 3.77
CA PHE A 131 -4.62 -9.52 4.68
C PHE A 131 -5.44 -9.68 5.96
N LEU A 132 -6.75 -9.94 5.84
CA LEU A 132 -7.64 -10.09 6.99
C LEU A 132 -7.19 -11.21 7.93
N LEU A 133 -6.82 -12.38 7.40
CA LEU A 133 -6.34 -13.48 8.24
C LEU A 133 -5.01 -13.18 8.96
N THR A 134 -4.14 -12.39 8.33
CA THR A 134 -2.77 -12.17 8.83
C THR A 134 -2.71 -11.03 9.85
N LEU A 135 -3.46 -9.97 9.60
CA LEU A 135 -3.26 -8.67 10.26
C LEU A 135 -4.45 -8.19 11.08
N SER A 136 -5.66 -8.75 10.91
CA SER A 136 -6.78 -8.38 11.79
C SER A 136 -6.65 -9.12 13.13
N ASP A 137 -6.71 -8.35 14.21
CA ASP A 137 -6.74 -8.84 15.59
C ASP A 137 -7.86 -9.88 15.80
N GLN A 138 -8.94 -9.74 15.02
CA GLN A 138 -10.07 -10.64 15.09
C GLN A 138 -9.73 -12.06 14.62
N PHE A 139 -8.67 -12.28 13.86
CA PHE A 139 -8.25 -13.59 13.38
C PHE A 139 -6.91 -14.06 13.98
N ALA A 140 -6.43 -13.37 15.02
CA ALA A 140 -5.12 -13.62 15.62
C ALA A 140 -4.90 -15.04 16.17
N ASP A 141 -5.97 -15.76 16.55
CA ASP A 141 -5.90 -17.13 17.08
C ASP A 141 -5.98 -18.22 16.01
N THR A 142 -6.34 -17.85 14.77
CA THR A 142 -6.62 -18.80 13.69
C THR A 142 -5.33 -19.40 13.09
N MET A 143 -4.20 -18.73 13.30
CA MET A 143 -2.89 -19.15 12.81
C MET A 143 -1.98 -19.48 13.99
N THR A 144 -1.17 -20.54 13.85
CA THR A 144 -0.07 -20.77 14.79
C THR A 144 0.92 -19.61 14.72
N ARG A 145 1.70 -19.39 15.79
CA ARG A 145 2.75 -18.34 15.80
C ARG A 145 3.71 -18.48 14.62
N LYS A 146 4.02 -19.70 14.20
CA LYS A 146 4.88 -19.98 13.04
C LYS A 146 4.21 -19.55 11.74
N GLU A 147 2.96 -19.92 11.51
CA GLU A 147 2.22 -19.50 10.32
C GLU A 147 2.06 -17.98 10.27
N LYS A 148 1.77 -17.33 11.39
CA LYS A 148 1.71 -15.87 11.47
C LYS A 148 3.06 -15.21 11.17
N THR A 149 4.15 -15.79 11.67
CA THR A 149 5.52 -15.33 11.39
C THR A 149 5.82 -15.43 9.89
N ASP A 150 5.55 -16.58 9.28
CA ASP A 150 5.87 -16.85 7.87
C ASP A 150 5.03 -15.97 6.94
N GLU A 151 3.76 -15.72 7.28
CA GLU A 151 2.88 -14.88 6.46
C GLU A 151 3.23 -13.39 6.58
N VAL A 152 3.54 -12.90 7.79
CA VAL A 152 4.06 -11.53 7.97
C VAL A 152 5.38 -11.33 7.22
N LYS A 153 6.29 -12.31 7.22
CA LYS A 153 7.53 -12.24 6.44
C LYS A 153 7.25 -12.15 4.94
N ARG A 154 6.46 -13.08 4.40
CA ARG A 154 6.09 -13.09 2.98
C ARG A 154 5.45 -11.78 2.56
N TYR A 155 4.61 -11.24 3.42
CA TYR A 155 3.93 -9.99 3.20
C TYR A 155 4.91 -8.80 3.15
N VAL A 156 5.75 -8.62 4.18
CA VAL A 156 6.75 -7.55 4.22
C VAL A 156 7.73 -7.69 3.05
N ASP A 157 8.12 -8.91 2.69
CA ASP A 157 8.99 -9.19 1.55
C ASP A 157 8.37 -8.73 0.22
N LYS A 158 7.16 -9.21 -0.08
CA LYS A 158 6.47 -8.88 -1.34
C LYS A 158 6.22 -7.38 -1.44
N PHE A 159 5.84 -6.77 -0.33
CA PHE A 159 5.53 -5.36 -0.28
C PHE A 159 6.78 -4.48 -0.43
N SER A 160 7.86 -4.76 0.29
CA SER A 160 9.13 -4.05 0.13
C SER A 160 9.65 -4.14 -1.30
N LEU A 161 9.56 -5.32 -1.91
CA LEU A 161 9.99 -5.49 -3.29
C LEU A 161 9.15 -4.66 -4.28
N MET A 162 7.82 -4.63 -4.13
CA MET A 162 6.94 -3.82 -4.95
C MET A 162 7.28 -2.32 -4.85
N ILE A 163 7.53 -1.81 -3.63
CA ILE A 163 7.97 -0.43 -3.44
C ILE A 163 9.32 -0.19 -4.13
N ALA A 164 10.30 -1.07 -3.95
CA ALA A 164 11.63 -0.92 -4.56
C ALA A 164 11.55 -0.85 -6.09
N VAL A 165 10.75 -1.72 -6.71
CA VAL A 165 10.50 -1.71 -8.15
C VAL A 165 9.89 -0.37 -8.58
N LYS A 166 8.81 0.06 -7.92
CA LYS A 166 8.14 1.33 -8.24
C LYS A 166 9.05 2.55 -8.07
N HIS A 167 9.83 2.59 -6.99
CA HIS A 167 10.77 3.68 -6.74
C HIS A 167 11.90 3.72 -7.76
N SER A 168 12.40 2.56 -8.21
CA SER A 168 13.43 2.48 -9.25
C SER A 168 12.96 2.96 -10.62
N GLN A 169 11.66 2.82 -10.91
CA GLN A 169 11.06 3.26 -12.18
C GLN A 169 10.78 4.78 -12.20
N MET A 170 10.55 5.38 -11.03
CA MET A 170 10.20 6.80 -10.90
C MET A 170 11.40 7.73 -10.69
N ASP A 171 12.54 7.21 -10.21
CA ASP A 171 13.72 8.03 -9.95
C ASP A 171 14.60 8.15 -11.19
N SER A 172 14.81 9.37 -11.68
CA SER A 172 15.67 9.62 -12.85
C SER A 172 17.13 9.22 -12.65
N MET A 173 17.57 9.02 -11.40
CA MET A 173 18.92 8.57 -11.07
C MET A 173 19.00 7.04 -10.92
N MET A 174 17.90 6.31 -11.11
CA MET A 174 17.85 4.87 -11.00
C MET A 174 17.53 4.21 -12.34
N LYS A 175 18.01 2.98 -12.48
CA LYS A 175 17.58 2.06 -13.53
C LYS A 175 16.45 1.20 -12.96
N PRO A 176 15.37 0.99 -13.74
CA PRO A 176 14.34 0.03 -13.38
C PRO A 176 14.97 -1.33 -13.06
N ILE A 177 14.73 -1.83 -11.85
CA ILE A 177 15.25 -3.13 -11.40
C ILE A 177 14.35 -4.29 -11.86
N GLY A 178 13.13 -4.02 -12.33
CA GLY A 178 12.18 -5.04 -12.77
C GLY A 178 10.77 -4.48 -12.96
N THR A 179 9.80 -5.38 -13.05
CA THR A 179 8.37 -5.10 -13.19
C THR A 179 7.53 -5.84 -12.14
N GLU A 180 6.32 -5.33 -11.86
CA GLU A 180 5.41 -5.99 -10.91
C GLU A 180 5.02 -7.42 -11.37
N ASP A 181 4.88 -7.63 -12.68
CA ASP A 181 4.60 -8.95 -13.26
C ASP A 181 5.71 -9.98 -13.03
N GLU A 182 6.98 -9.54 -12.97
CA GLU A 182 8.11 -10.40 -12.67
C GLU A 182 8.16 -10.80 -11.18
N ILE A 183 7.67 -9.92 -10.30
CA ILE A 183 7.51 -10.23 -8.87
C ILE A 183 6.52 -11.40 -8.70
N ASP A 184 5.38 -11.34 -9.37
CA ASP A 184 4.31 -12.33 -9.27
C ASP A 184 4.67 -13.68 -9.93
N LYS A 185 5.59 -13.67 -10.91
CA LYS A 185 6.14 -14.90 -11.52
C LYS A 185 7.23 -15.59 -10.68
N GLY A 186 7.58 -15.03 -9.52
CA GLY A 186 8.56 -15.63 -8.60
C GLY A 186 10.01 -15.54 -9.09
N VAL A 187 10.35 -14.51 -9.87
CA VAL A 187 11.75 -14.20 -10.26
C VAL A 187 12.57 -13.89 -9.00
N ASP A 188 13.90 -14.03 -9.08
CA ASP A 188 14.85 -13.87 -7.96
C ASP A 188 14.69 -12.52 -7.21
N HIS A 189 13.78 -12.50 -6.23
CA HIS A 189 13.45 -11.33 -5.40
C HIS A 189 14.67 -10.73 -4.72
N PHE A 190 15.66 -11.57 -4.44
CA PHE A 190 16.88 -11.16 -3.76
C PHE A 190 17.81 -10.40 -4.69
N GLN A 191 17.86 -10.79 -5.96
CA GLN A 191 18.59 -10.06 -6.98
C GLN A 191 18.03 -8.64 -7.13
N PHE A 192 16.71 -8.47 -7.27
CA PHE A 192 16.10 -7.14 -7.42
C PHE A 192 16.38 -6.22 -6.23
N LEU A 193 16.19 -6.70 -4.99
CA LEU A 193 16.49 -5.89 -3.81
C LEU A 193 17.98 -5.54 -3.70
N ARG A 194 18.89 -6.44 -4.08
CA ARG A 194 20.33 -6.15 -4.12
C ARG A 194 20.66 -5.07 -5.15
N GLU A 195 20.11 -5.18 -6.35
CA GLU A 195 20.29 -4.16 -7.40
C GLU A 195 19.78 -2.80 -6.92
N TYR A 196 18.63 -2.76 -6.24
CA TYR A 196 18.12 -1.53 -5.63
C TYR A 196 19.06 -0.96 -4.56
N LEU A 197 19.57 -1.80 -3.66
CA LEU A 197 20.51 -1.40 -2.61
C LEU A 197 21.81 -0.83 -3.19
N VAL A 198 22.33 -1.40 -4.28
CA VAL A 198 23.50 -0.87 -4.98
C VAL A 198 23.22 0.52 -5.52
N GLN A 199 22.08 0.72 -6.19
CA GLN A 199 21.70 2.04 -6.71
C GLN A 199 21.50 3.08 -5.61
N LEU A 200 21.03 2.69 -4.43
CA LEU A 200 20.96 3.59 -3.28
C LEU A 200 22.33 4.04 -2.79
N ILE A 201 23.34 3.18 -2.85
CA ILE A 201 24.74 3.55 -2.52
C ILE A 201 25.26 4.55 -3.57
N GLU A 202 25.05 4.27 -4.86
CA GLU A 202 25.43 5.18 -5.95
C GLU A 202 24.75 6.56 -5.81
N GLN A 203 23.48 6.59 -5.40
CA GLN A 203 22.79 7.84 -5.09
C GLN A 203 23.43 8.57 -3.90
N GLN A 204 23.77 7.88 -2.81
CA GLN A 204 24.45 8.51 -1.66
C GLN A 204 25.78 9.14 -2.07
N GLU A 205 26.56 8.46 -2.91
CA GLU A 205 27.82 9.00 -3.44
C GLU A 205 27.57 10.24 -4.30
N THR A 206 26.62 10.17 -5.25
CA THR A 206 26.29 11.28 -6.14
C THR A 206 25.82 12.51 -5.37
N TRP A 207 24.92 12.34 -4.39
CA TRP A 207 24.48 13.45 -3.54
C TRP A 207 25.60 13.96 -2.63
N GLY A 208 26.48 13.07 -2.16
CA GLY A 208 27.66 13.43 -1.37
C GLY A 208 28.67 14.26 -2.15
N GLU A 209 28.86 13.98 -3.43
CA GLU A 209 29.67 14.79 -4.35
C GLU A 209 29.03 16.14 -4.59
N LEU A 210 27.72 16.17 -4.93
CA LEU A 210 26.98 17.40 -5.14
C LEU A 210 26.99 18.30 -3.90
N MET A 211 26.95 17.73 -2.69
CA MET A 211 27.05 18.47 -1.44
C MET A 211 28.38 19.25 -1.31
N ARG A 212 29.47 18.74 -1.88
CA ARG A 212 30.79 19.40 -1.87
C ARG A 212 30.86 20.56 -2.86
N GLU A 213 30.01 20.57 -3.88
CA GLU A 213 29.95 21.62 -4.90
C GLU A 213 29.19 22.87 -4.45
N PHE A 214 28.40 22.78 -3.36
CA PHE A 214 27.67 23.91 -2.79
C PHE A 214 28.50 24.62 -1.70
N PRO A 215 28.91 25.89 -1.89
CA PRO A 215 29.67 26.64 -0.90
C PRO A 215 28.84 26.90 0.37
N ALA A 216 29.52 26.91 1.52
CA ALA A 216 28.87 26.91 2.85
C ALA A 216 28.05 28.18 3.17
N GLU A 217 28.33 29.33 2.54
CA GLU A 217 27.74 30.61 2.92
C GLU A 217 26.58 31.08 2.01
N GLU A 218 26.66 30.91 0.68
CA GLU A 218 25.61 31.40 -0.24
C GLU A 218 24.43 30.42 -0.40
N ASP A 219 24.68 29.11 -0.25
CA ASP A 219 23.72 28.06 -0.60
C ASP A 219 23.44 27.08 0.53
N LYS A 220 23.47 27.58 1.76
CA LYS A 220 23.20 26.79 2.97
C LYS A 220 21.92 25.95 2.88
N TRP A 221 20.84 26.53 2.37
CA TRP A 221 19.55 25.82 2.25
C TRP A 221 19.55 24.74 1.15
N LEU A 222 20.29 24.93 0.04
CA LEU A 222 20.48 23.89 -0.98
C LEU A 222 21.32 22.75 -0.44
N ARG A 223 22.37 23.09 0.32
CA ARG A 223 23.20 22.11 1.00
C ARG A 223 22.39 21.28 2.00
N GLU A 224 21.48 21.89 2.75
CA GLU A 224 20.55 21.19 3.65
C GLU A 224 19.62 20.22 2.90
N ILE A 225 19.10 20.59 1.71
CA ILE A 225 18.31 19.68 0.86
C ILE A 225 19.14 18.48 0.43
N VAL A 226 20.36 18.72 -0.07
CA VAL A 226 21.25 17.66 -0.55
C VAL A 226 21.69 16.75 0.60
N GLU A 227 22.00 17.30 1.77
CA GLU A 227 22.31 16.51 2.97
C GLU A 227 21.14 15.62 3.38
N LYS A 228 19.91 16.16 3.34
CA LYS A 228 18.70 15.37 3.57
C LYS A 228 18.50 14.27 2.52
N ARG A 229 18.87 14.49 1.26
CA ARG A 229 18.85 13.43 0.21
C ARG A 229 19.86 12.31 0.49
N VAL A 230 21.07 12.64 0.94
CA VAL A 230 22.05 11.63 1.37
C VAL A 230 21.48 10.82 2.53
N LEU A 231 20.91 11.49 3.54
CA LEU A 231 20.32 10.84 4.70
C LEU A 231 19.13 9.96 4.31
N LEU A 232 18.27 10.43 3.41
CA LEU A 232 17.13 9.68 2.91
C LEU A 232 17.56 8.39 2.20
N ALA A 233 18.52 8.47 1.27
CA ALA A 233 19.04 7.30 0.59
C ALA A 233 19.67 6.28 1.56
N ARG A 234 20.30 6.77 2.63
CA ARG A 234 20.83 5.93 3.71
C ARG A 234 19.72 5.25 4.52
N LEU A 235 18.65 5.95 4.84
CA LEU A 235 17.52 5.39 5.56
C LEU A 235 16.74 4.40 4.71
N GLU A 236 16.53 4.68 3.42
CA GLU A 236 15.97 3.71 2.47
C GLU A 236 16.84 2.45 2.43
N TYR A 237 18.17 2.59 2.32
CA TYR A 237 19.09 1.45 2.35
C TYR A 237 18.92 0.62 3.63
N GLN A 238 18.85 1.30 4.78
CA GLN A 238 18.65 0.65 6.06
C GLN A 238 17.32 -0.11 6.11
N PHE A 239 16.23 0.50 5.65
CA PHE A 239 14.91 -0.13 5.57
C PHE A 239 14.96 -1.43 4.74
N TYR A 240 15.50 -1.38 3.52
CA TYR A 240 15.55 -2.56 2.66
C TYR A 240 16.52 -3.64 3.17
N SER A 241 17.61 -3.23 3.81
CA SER A 241 18.52 -4.17 4.48
C SER A 241 17.83 -4.89 5.64
N GLN A 242 17.05 -4.17 6.46
CA GLN A 242 16.28 -4.75 7.55
C GLN A 242 15.18 -5.70 7.03
N THR A 243 14.51 -5.35 5.93
CA THR A 243 13.47 -6.22 5.35
C THR A 243 14.07 -7.53 4.84
N LEU A 244 15.28 -7.49 4.25
CA LEU A 244 16.00 -8.72 3.87
C LEU A 244 16.34 -9.61 5.06
N GLN A 245 16.72 -8.99 6.19
CA GLN A 245 17.06 -9.73 7.42
C GLN A 245 15.84 -10.43 8.04
N LEU A 246 14.62 -9.97 7.78
CA LEU A 246 13.41 -10.61 8.32
C LEU A 246 13.28 -12.07 7.87
N ARG A 247 13.79 -12.42 6.70
CA ARG A 247 13.72 -13.78 6.15
C ARG A 247 14.36 -14.81 7.08
N ASP A 248 15.51 -14.47 7.62
CA ASP A 248 16.35 -15.36 8.43
C ASP A 248 15.91 -15.45 9.90
N ILE A 249 14.96 -14.61 10.34
CA ILE A 249 14.51 -14.55 11.73
C ILE A 249 13.48 -15.64 12.03
N ASN A 250 13.86 -16.69 12.75
CA ASN A 250 12.93 -17.75 13.13
C ASN A 250 12.20 -17.50 14.47
N ASP A 251 12.62 -16.49 15.23
CA ASP A 251 12.03 -16.14 16.52
C ASP A 251 10.99 -15.02 16.37
N PHE A 252 9.76 -15.26 16.82
CA PHE A 252 8.66 -14.31 16.71
C PHE A 252 8.91 -13.00 17.48
N ASN A 253 9.51 -13.05 18.67
CA ASN A 253 9.77 -11.83 19.44
C ASN A 253 10.87 -10.98 18.79
N LEU A 254 11.87 -11.64 18.19
CA LEU A 254 12.89 -10.97 17.39
C LEU A 254 12.29 -10.37 16.11
N LEU A 255 11.33 -11.06 15.48
CA LEU A 255 10.58 -10.52 14.33
C LEU A 255 9.86 -9.23 14.72
N ILE A 256 9.06 -9.25 15.80
CA ILE A 256 8.34 -8.07 16.29
C ILE A 256 9.29 -6.90 16.58
N LYS A 257 10.42 -7.15 17.25
CA LYS A 257 11.43 -6.11 17.49
C LYS A 257 11.99 -5.53 16.19
N ASN A 258 12.28 -6.37 15.19
CA ASN A 258 12.78 -5.88 13.90
C ASN A 258 11.70 -5.09 13.15
N LEU A 259 10.44 -5.49 13.22
CA LEU A 259 9.31 -4.72 12.67
C LEU A 259 9.17 -3.35 13.34
N GLN A 260 9.38 -3.25 14.65
CA GLN A 260 9.44 -1.96 15.37
C GLN A 260 10.59 -1.08 14.87
N TYR A 261 11.75 -1.66 14.56
CA TYR A 261 12.86 -0.91 13.95
C TYR A 261 12.54 -0.45 12.52
N ILE A 262 11.92 -1.32 11.71
CA ILE A 262 11.46 -0.99 10.35
C ILE A 262 10.44 0.15 10.38
N LEU A 263 9.51 0.13 11.34
CA LEU A 263 8.57 1.21 11.59
C LEU A 263 9.27 2.52 11.90
N LYS A 264 10.22 2.50 12.83
CA LYS A 264 10.97 3.69 13.19
C LYS A 264 11.70 4.28 11.98
N THR A 265 12.39 3.44 11.20
CA THR A 265 13.08 3.86 9.98
C THR A 265 12.09 4.40 8.94
N SER A 266 10.92 3.78 8.79
CA SER A 266 9.86 4.26 7.89
C SER A 266 9.35 5.65 8.28
N ASN A 267 9.21 5.93 9.58
CA ASN A 267 8.81 7.24 10.07
C ASN A 267 9.87 8.32 9.82
N GLU A 268 11.14 7.97 10.00
CA GLU A 268 12.25 8.87 9.70
C GLU A 268 12.32 9.18 8.20
N ILE A 269 12.12 8.18 7.33
CA ILE A 269 12.03 8.35 5.87
C ILE A 269 10.92 9.34 5.50
N LEU A 270 9.71 9.16 6.04
CA LEU A 270 8.58 10.06 5.78
C LEU A 270 8.88 11.49 6.20
N THR A 271 9.33 11.68 7.45
CA THR A 271 9.63 13.01 8.00
C THR A 271 10.67 13.74 7.15
N ILE A 272 11.70 13.03 6.68
CA ILE A 272 12.73 13.64 5.84
C ILE A 272 12.20 13.92 4.43
N ASN A 273 11.43 12.99 3.85
CA ASN A 273 10.85 13.16 2.54
C ASN A 273 9.90 14.36 2.48
N GLU A 274 9.02 14.53 3.47
CA GLU A 274 8.12 15.68 3.58
C GLU A 274 8.90 17.01 3.56
N VAL A 275 9.98 17.11 4.36
CA VAL A 275 10.81 18.31 4.38
C VAL A 275 11.47 18.58 3.02
N ILE A 276 11.99 17.54 2.36
CA ILE A 276 12.59 17.65 1.02
C ILE A 276 11.53 18.11 0.01
N HIS A 277 10.36 17.50 0.05
CA HIS A 277 9.25 17.75 -0.86
C HIS A 277 8.71 19.17 -0.74
N ASP A 278 8.53 19.68 0.48
CA ASP A 278 8.13 21.06 0.75
C ASP A 278 9.17 22.05 0.23
N GLN A 279 10.45 21.74 0.42
CA GLN A 279 11.55 22.59 -0.05
C GLN A 279 11.64 22.63 -1.58
N ILE A 280 11.47 21.50 -2.27
CA ILE A 280 11.45 21.43 -3.74
C ILE A 280 10.24 22.19 -4.33
N ARG A 281 9.10 22.17 -3.65
CA ARG A 281 7.89 22.88 -4.12
C ARG A 281 7.92 24.39 -3.89
N SER A 282 8.81 24.87 -3.02
CA SER A 282 8.93 26.29 -2.71
C SER A 282 9.25 27.12 -3.96
N ASP A 283 8.71 28.33 -4.02
CA ASP A 283 8.96 29.23 -5.17
C ASP A 283 10.44 29.58 -5.31
N LYS A 284 11.15 29.66 -4.17
CA LYS A 284 12.60 29.84 -4.11
C LYS A 284 13.37 28.74 -4.85
N PHE A 285 12.93 27.49 -4.72
CA PHE A 285 13.56 26.37 -5.43
C PHE A 285 13.25 26.42 -6.92
N LYS A 286 11.99 26.66 -7.30
CA LYS A 286 11.58 26.74 -8.71
C LYS A 286 12.29 27.87 -9.47
N GLU A 287 12.56 28.99 -8.81
CA GLU A 287 13.33 30.08 -9.42
C GLU A 287 14.78 29.67 -9.66
N LYS A 288 15.44 29.08 -8.65
CA LYS A 288 16.86 28.71 -8.76
C LYS A 288 17.10 27.50 -9.67
N ALA A 289 16.14 26.56 -9.75
CA ALA A 289 16.22 25.39 -10.61
C ALA A 289 16.17 25.71 -12.11
N LYS A 290 15.62 26.88 -12.50
CA LYS A 290 15.65 27.34 -13.90
C LYS A 290 17.06 27.63 -14.40
N ASP A 291 17.91 28.13 -13.50
CA ASP A 291 19.25 28.61 -13.84
C ASP A 291 20.35 27.58 -13.51
N ASP A 292 20.09 26.63 -12.60
CA ASP A 292 21.06 25.62 -12.17
C ASP A 292 20.70 24.21 -12.62
N LYS A 293 21.45 23.69 -13.62
CA LYS A 293 21.29 22.33 -14.14
C LYS A 293 21.47 21.24 -13.08
N ARG A 294 22.22 21.51 -12.00
CA ARG A 294 22.44 20.55 -10.92
C ARG A 294 21.17 20.25 -10.12
N LEU A 295 20.20 21.16 -10.14
CA LEU A 295 18.93 21.01 -9.41
C LEU A 295 17.88 20.19 -10.16
N LYS A 296 18.13 19.81 -11.43
CA LYS A 296 17.18 19.02 -12.24
C LYS A 296 16.86 17.66 -11.62
N ALA A 297 17.85 17.00 -11.01
CA ALA A 297 17.66 15.73 -10.32
C ALA A 297 16.82 15.86 -9.04
N LEU A 298 16.80 17.04 -8.41
CA LEU A 298 15.92 17.35 -7.28
C LEU A 298 14.51 17.70 -7.77
N GLU A 299 14.38 18.38 -8.90
CA GLU A 299 13.07 18.68 -9.50
C GLU A 299 12.32 17.41 -9.91
N SER A 300 13.00 16.46 -10.55
CA SER A 300 12.41 15.16 -10.93
C SER A 300 11.98 14.32 -9.72
N TYR A 301 12.54 14.59 -8.54
CA TYR A 301 12.19 13.88 -7.31
C TYR A 301 10.76 14.19 -6.81
N SER A 302 10.11 15.28 -7.24
CA SER A 302 8.78 15.65 -6.73
C SER A 302 7.71 14.59 -6.97
N GLU A 303 7.80 13.81 -8.05
CA GLU A 303 6.86 12.73 -8.33
C GLU A 303 7.11 11.51 -7.44
N LYS A 304 8.38 11.11 -7.30
CA LYS A 304 8.80 10.06 -6.37
C LYS A 304 8.45 10.41 -4.92
N ALA A 305 8.59 11.67 -4.51
CA ALA A 305 8.29 12.11 -3.14
C ALA A 305 6.84 11.81 -2.73
N ARG A 306 5.86 12.02 -3.62
CA ARG A 306 4.45 11.68 -3.37
C ARG A 306 4.26 10.17 -3.19
N THR A 307 4.93 9.38 -4.02
CA THR A 307 4.87 7.92 -3.95
C THR A 307 5.52 7.39 -2.68
N VAL A 308 6.63 7.98 -2.25
CA VAL A 308 7.32 7.66 -0.97
C VAL A 308 6.39 7.97 0.22
N GLU A 309 5.77 9.16 0.25
CA GLU A 309 4.77 9.55 1.25
C GLU A 309 3.63 8.53 1.37
N HIS A 310 3.02 8.18 0.24
CA HIS A 310 1.93 7.20 0.19
C HIS A 310 2.37 5.82 0.68
N ASN A 311 3.49 5.32 0.15
CA ASN A 311 3.95 3.96 0.41
C ASN A 311 4.42 3.77 1.85
N PHE A 312 5.28 4.66 2.37
CA PHE A 312 5.75 4.56 3.75
C PHE A 312 4.67 4.97 4.76
N GLY A 313 3.74 5.85 4.40
CA GLY A 313 2.56 6.17 5.23
C GLY A 313 1.69 4.95 5.47
N ASN A 314 1.46 4.15 4.41
CA ASN A 314 0.75 2.88 4.50
C ASN A 314 1.51 1.87 5.39
N ILE A 315 2.85 1.79 5.29
CA ILE A 315 3.67 0.93 6.17
C ILE A 315 3.44 1.27 7.64
N LEU A 316 3.54 2.55 7.99
CA LEU A 316 3.41 2.98 9.38
C LEU A 316 2.04 2.64 9.95
N GLN A 317 0.97 2.91 9.21
CA GLN A 317 -0.39 2.60 9.66
C GLN A 317 -0.59 1.10 9.90
N ILE A 318 0.00 0.26 9.07
CA ILE A 318 -0.18 -1.20 9.14
C ILE A 318 0.67 -1.79 10.26
N LEU A 319 1.98 -1.52 10.24
CA LEU A 319 2.89 -2.14 11.19
C LEU A 319 2.70 -1.58 12.61
N SER A 320 2.20 -0.34 12.78
CA SER A 320 1.95 0.23 14.13
C SER A 320 0.81 -0.44 14.88
N ARG A 321 0.00 -1.28 14.21
CA ARG A 321 -1.06 -2.08 14.81
C ARG A 321 -0.66 -3.53 15.12
N LEU A 322 0.57 -3.94 14.80
CA LEU A 322 1.18 -5.19 15.27
C LEU A 322 1.71 -5.04 16.69
#